data_AF-A0A1T1BYF8-F1
#
_entry.id   AF-A0A1T1BYF8-F1
#
_cell.length_a   1.000
_cell.length_b   1.000
_cell.length_c   1.000
_cell.angle_alpha   90.00
_cell.angle_beta   90.00
_cell.angle_gamma   90.00
#
_symmetry.space_group_name_H-M   'P 1'
#
loop_
_entity.id
_entity.type
_entity.pdbx_description
1 polymer ?
#
loop_
_entity_poly.entity_id
_entity_poly.type
_entity_poly.pdbx_seq_one_letter_code
_entity_poly.pdbx_strand_id
1 'polypeptide(L)'
;MKKITQILALMLLFTCSVQAQQEKGIFGSLNWLNNWTEFKPTRLDYGEANQILAGNISTDTKLLKRNIYLLQGPVYVNNNAVLTIEPGTVIIG
;
A
#
# COMPACT_ATOMS: atom_id res chain seq x y z
N MET A 1 50.51 0.39 -29.39
CA MET A 1 49.78 -0.35 -28.33
C MET A 1 49.36 0.56 -27.18
N LYS A 2 50.26 1.30 -26.52
CA LYS A 2 49.94 2.17 -25.36
C LYS A 2 48.74 3.12 -25.55
N LYS A 3 48.63 3.80 -26.70
CA LYS A 3 47.51 4.74 -26.99
C LYS A 3 46.14 4.05 -27.09
N ILE A 4 46.09 2.85 -27.70
CA ILE A 4 44.85 2.06 -27.81
C ILE A 4 44.42 1.57 -26.43
N THR A 5 45.38 1.12 -25.61
CA THR A 5 45.13 0.70 -24.22
C THR A 5 44.61 1.85 -23.36
N GLN A 6 45.14 3.07 -23.54
CA GLN A 6 44.67 4.28 -22.85
C GLN A 6 43.25 4.67 -23.25
N ILE A 7 42.91 4.58 -24.54
CA ILE A 7 41.56 4.86 -25.04
C ILE A 7 40.55 3.84 -24.50
N LEU A 8 40.91 2.55 -24.49
CA LEU A 8 40.07 1.49 -23.90
C LEU A 8 39.86 1.70 -22.40
N ALA A 9 40.89 2.07 -21.65
CA ALA A 9 40.78 2.36 -20.23
C ALA A 9 39.88 3.58 -19.95
N LEU A 10 39.97 4.63 -20.77
CA LEU A 10 39.12 5.81 -20.66
C LEU A 10 37.64 5.49 -20.97
N MET A 11 37.40 4.63 -21.97
CA MET A 11 36.06 4.17 -22.32
C MET A 11 35.45 3.31 -21.20
N LEU A 12 36.25 2.43 -20.59
CA LEU A 12 35.84 1.61 -19.46
C LEU A 12 35.48 2.46 -18.22
N LEU A 13 36.28 3.48 -17.92
CA LEU A 13 36.00 4.43 -16.82
C LEU A 13 34.69 5.20 -17.02
N PHE A 14 34.34 5.54 -18.26
CA PHE A 14 33.08 6.22 -18.59
C PHE A 14 31.86 5.30 -18.45
N THR A 15 32.01 4.00 -18.72
CA THR A 15 30.92 3.02 -18.55
C THR A 15 30.58 2.70 -17.08
N CYS A 16 31.51 2.95 -16.15
CA CYS A 16 31.28 2.73 -14.72
C CYS A 16 30.34 3.76 -14.06
N SER A 17 29.96 4.83 -14.76
CA SER A 17 29.10 5.89 -14.22
C SER A 17 27.60 5.64 -14.41
N VAL A 18 27.19 4.54 -15.06
CA VAL A 18 25.77 4.22 -15.29
C VAL A 18 25.21 3.45 -14.09
N GLN A 19 25.17 4.10 -12.93
CA GLN A 19 24.35 3.63 -11.80
C GLN A 19 22.91 4.08 -12.08
N ALA A 20 22.06 3.16 -12.56
CA ALA A 20 20.62 3.41 -12.62
C ALA A 20 20.09 3.55 -11.20
N GLN A 21 19.76 4.78 -10.78
CA GLN A 21 19.13 5.02 -9.49
C GLN A 21 17.75 4.35 -9.49
N GLN A 22 17.51 3.43 -8.55
CA GLN A 22 16.18 2.87 -8.35
C GLN A 22 15.24 3.97 -7.85
N GLU A 23 14.01 3.94 -8.36
CA GLU A 23 12.93 4.79 -7.87
C GLU A 23 12.75 4.54 -6.36
N LYS A 24 12.85 5.61 -5.56
CA LYS A 24 12.55 5.59 -4.13
C LYS A 24 11.18 6.20 -3.92
N GLY A 25 10.42 5.67 -2.97
CA GLY A 25 9.13 6.23 -2.57
C GLY A 25 7.98 5.27 -2.81
N ILE A 26 6.88 5.77 -3.36
CA ILE A 26 5.62 4.99 -3.51
C ILE A 26 5.56 4.14 -4.79
N PHE A 27 6.60 4.19 -5.61
CA PHE A 27 6.74 3.44 -6.86
C PHE A 27 8.09 2.69 -6.88
N GLY A 28 8.24 1.74 -7.80
CA GLY A 28 9.45 0.94 -7.96
C GLY A 28 9.55 -0.27 -7.03
N SER A 29 10.67 -0.98 -7.11
CA SER A 29 10.96 -2.21 -6.34
C SER A 29 11.11 -1.97 -4.84
N LEU A 30 11.49 -0.75 -4.43
CA LEU A 30 11.66 -0.33 -3.04
C LEU A 30 10.47 0.51 -2.55
N ASN A 31 9.24 0.10 -2.90
CA ASN A 31 8.04 0.76 -2.40
C ASN A 31 7.86 0.48 -0.90
N TRP A 32 8.14 1.49 -0.08
CA TRP A 32 7.95 1.45 1.37
C TRP A 32 6.49 1.35 1.85
N LEU A 33 5.51 1.65 0.99
CA LEU A 33 4.08 1.50 1.25
C LEU A 33 3.53 0.19 0.68
N ASN A 34 4.39 -0.71 0.20
CA ASN A 34 3.98 -2.01 -0.27
C ASN A 34 3.24 -2.75 0.87
N ASN A 35 2.07 -3.32 0.56
CA ASN A 35 1.10 -3.91 1.51
C ASN A 35 0.40 -2.94 2.48
N TRP A 36 0.79 -1.67 2.56
CA TRP A 36 0.13 -0.67 3.42
C TRP A 36 -0.89 0.16 2.65
N THR A 37 -0.65 0.46 1.38
CA THR A 37 -1.55 1.28 0.57
C THR A 37 -1.55 0.81 -0.89
N GLU A 38 -2.74 0.59 -1.44
CA GLU A 38 -2.95 0.37 -2.88
C GLU A 38 -3.40 1.68 -3.53
N PHE A 39 -2.61 2.19 -4.47
CA PHE A 39 -2.89 3.45 -5.16
C PHE A 39 -3.81 3.28 -6.38
N LYS A 40 -4.13 2.04 -6.75
CA LYS A 40 -5.04 1.70 -7.86
C LYS A 40 -6.14 0.75 -7.38
N PRO A 41 -6.96 1.15 -6.39
CA PRO A 41 -7.93 0.25 -5.75
C PRO A 41 -8.97 -0.30 -6.72
N THR A 42 -9.33 0.44 -7.78
CA THR A 42 -10.31 0.01 -8.79
C THR A 42 -9.89 -1.25 -9.58
N ARG A 43 -8.61 -1.67 -9.51
CA ARG A 43 -8.12 -2.85 -10.22
C ARG A 43 -8.27 -4.15 -9.44
N LEU A 44 -8.48 -4.06 -8.14
CA LEU A 44 -8.59 -5.23 -7.27
C LEU A 44 -10.06 -5.51 -6.96
N ASP A 45 -10.38 -6.80 -6.90
CA ASP A 45 -11.66 -7.27 -6.39
C ASP A 45 -11.52 -7.47 -4.87
N TYR A 46 -12.27 -6.69 -4.10
CA TYR A 46 -12.32 -6.76 -2.63
C TYR A 46 -13.49 -7.61 -2.13
N GLY A 47 -14.29 -8.18 -3.03
CA GLY A 47 -15.52 -8.91 -2.75
C GLY A 47 -16.74 -8.02 -2.49
N GLU A 48 -17.90 -8.65 -2.40
CA GLU A 48 -19.17 -7.97 -2.14
C GLU A 48 -19.35 -7.72 -0.64
N ALA A 49 -19.75 -6.50 -0.28
CA ALA A 49 -20.07 -6.15 1.09
C ALA A 49 -21.29 -6.93 1.58
N ASN A 50 -21.15 -7.56 2.75
CA ASN A 50 -22.21 -8.32 3.39
C ASN A 50 -22.70 -7.70 4.70
N GLN A 51 -22.05 -6.63 5.17
CA GLN A 51 -22.40 -5.88 6.36
C GLN A 51 -22.33 -4.38 6.08
N ILE A 52 -23.23 -3.61 6.68
CA ILE A 52 -23.24 -2.15 6.58
C ILE A 52 -22.87 -1.56 7.93
N LEU A 53 -21.95 -0.59 7.92
CA LEU A 53 -21.62 0.25 9.07
C LEU A 53 -22.16 1.65 8.78
N ALA A 54 -23.04 2.16 9.65
CA ALA A 54 -23.69 3.45 9.47
C ALA A 54 -23.88 4.15 10.82
N GLY A 55 -23.77 5.48 10.84
CA GLY A 55 -24.09 6.29 12.02
C GLY A 55 -23.14 6.08 13.19
N ASN A 56 -23.66 5.65 14.34
CA ASN A 56 -22.90 5.58 15.58
C ASN A 56 -22.75 4.15 16.10
N ILE A 57 -21.53 3.80 16.51
CA ILE A 57 -21.20 2.58 17.23
C ILE A 57 -21.11 2.93 18.73
N SER A 58 -22.18 2.64 19.46
CA SER A 58 -22.33 3.00 20.90
C SER A 58 -22.06 1.85 21.86
N THR A 59 -21.75 0.66 21.34
CA THR A 59 -21.44 -0.55 22.11
C THR A 59 -20.20 -1.23 21.53
N ASP A 60 -19.43 -1.90 22.37
CA ASP A 60 -18.25 -2.66 21.95
C ASP A 60 -18.58 -3.58 20.77
N THR A 61 -17.87 -3.38 19.68
CA THR A 61 -18.15 -4.03 18.40
C THR A 61 -16.87 -4.63 17.86
N LYS A 62 -16.95 -5.89 17.42
CA LYS A 62 -15.83 -6.58 16.80
C LYS A 62 -16.14 -6.86 15.33
N LEU A 63 -15.32 -6.31 14.44
CA LEU A 63 -15.37 -6.62 13.02
C LEU A 63 -14.54 -7.88 12.75
N LEU A 64 -15.14 -8.83 12.03
CA LEU A 64 -14.58 -10.15 11.83
C LEU A 64 -14.04 -10.26 10.40
N LYS A 65 -12.87 -10.89 10.24
CA LYS A 65 -12.19 -10.98 8.93
C LYS A 65 -12.99 -11.70 7.84
N ARG A 66 -13.99 -12.49 8.23
CA ARG A 66 -14.87 -13.23 7.31
C ARG A 66 -15.94 -12.36 6.63
N ASN A 67 -16.11 -11.14 7.11
CA ASN A 67 -17.11 -10.19 6.62
C ASN A 67 -16.43 -9.05 5.87
N ILE A 68 -17.17 -8.49 4.91
CA ILE A 68 -16.78 -7.31 4.17
C ILE A 68 -17.79 -6.22 4.54
N TYR A 69 -17.27 -5.12 5.09
CA TYR A 69 -18.09 -4.05 5.63
C TYR A 69 -18.15 -2.86 4.67
N LEU A 70 -19.33 -2.30 4.43
CA LEU A 70 -19.52 -1.06 3.68
C LEU A 70 -19.82 0.09 4.66
N LEU A 71 -19.04 1.16 4.59
CA LEU A 71 -19.31 2.42 5.28
C LEU A 71 -20.42 3.16 4.52
N GLN A 72 -21.56 3.35 5.17
CA GLN A 72 -22.64 4.18 4.65
C GLN A 72 -22.58 5.55 5.31
N GLY A 73 -21.76 6.43 4.71
CA GLY A 73 -21.47 7.75 5.24
C GLY A 73 -20.51 7.70 6.44
N PRO A 74 -20.38 8.82 7.18
CA PRO A 74 -19.51 8.89 8.35
C PRO A 74 -20.00 7.95 9.46
N VAL A 75 -19.07 7.18 10.03
CA VAL A 75 -19.32 6.28 11.16
C VAL A 75 -18.51 6.72 12.36
N TYR A 76 -19.15 6.94 13.50
CA TYR A 76 -18.50 7.42 14.72
C TYR A 76 -18.58 6.37 15.82
N VAL A 77 -17.45 6.13 16.50
CA VAL A 77 -17.43 5.33 17.73
C VAL A 77 -17.63 6.28 18.90
N ASN A 78 -18.66 6.04 19.72
CA ASN A 78 -19.01 6.92 20.84
C ASN A 78 -19.34 6.11 22.11
N ASN A 79 -19.76 6.80 23.17
CA ASN A 79 -20.17 6.16 24.43
C ASN A 79 -19.08 5.28 25.07
N ASN A 80 -17.80 5.67 24.93
CA ASN A 80 -16.64 4.88 25.35
C ASN A 80 -16.61 3.44 24.78
N ALA A 81 -17.29 3.18 23.68
CA ALA A 81 -17.27 1.90 23.01
C ALA A 81 -15.92 1.63 22.34
N VAL A 82 -15.55 0.36 22.25
CA VAL A 82 -14.34 -0.11 21.57
C VAL A 82 -14.70 -0.79 20.26
N LEU A 83 -14.20 -0.26 19.14
CA LEU A 83 -14.23 -0.93 17.84
C LEU A 83 -12.97 -1.78 17.66
N THR A 84 -13.11 -3.10 17.74
CA THR A 84 -12.01 -4.04 17.50
C THR A 84 -12.08 -4.56 16.07
N ILE A 85 -11.00 -4.41 15.30
CA ILE A 85 -10.94 -4.87 13.90
C ILE A 85 -9.98 -6.05 13.83
N GLU A 86 -10.45 -7.22 13.38
CA GLU A 86 -9.57 -8.35 13.15
C GLU A 86 -8.61 -8.07 11.99
N PRO A 87 -7.33 -8.49 12.08
CA PRO A 87 -6.39 -8.39 10.96
C PRO A 87 -6.93 -9.05 9.70
N GLY A 88 -6.82 -8.36 8.57
CA GLY A 88 -7.35 -8.82 7.28
C GLY A 88 -8.84 -8.55 7.05
N THR A 89 -9.53 -7.85 7.95
CA THR A 89 -10.90 -7.37 7.70
C THR A 89 -10.90 -6.32 6.59
N VAL A 90 -11.84 -6.44 5.65
CA VAL A 90 -12.04 -5.48 4.55
C VAL A 90 -13.17 -4.52 4.90
N ILE A 91 -12.89 -3.22 4.80
CA ILE A 91 -13.84 -2.13 5.00
C ILE A 91 -13.79 -1.25 3.76
N ILE A 92 -14.93 -1.07 3.09
CA ILE A 92 -15.11 -0.30 1.87
C ILE A 92 -15.87 0.97 2.23
N GLY A 93 -15.46 2.13 1.75
CA GLY A 93 -16.11 3.42 2.05
C GLY A 93 -15.83 4.48 1.00
#